data_AF-A0A7X5R4H9-F1
#
_entry.id   AF-A0A7X5R4H9-F1
#
_cell.length_a   1.000
_cell.length_b   1.000
_cell.length_c   1.000
_cell.angle_alpha   90.00
_cell.angle_beta   90.00
_cell.angle_gamma   90.00
#
_symmetry.space_group_name_H-M   'P 1'
#
loop_
_entity.id
_entity.type
_entity.pdbx_description
1 polymer ?
#
loop_
_entity_poly.entity_id
_entity_poly.type
_entity_poly.pdbx_seq_one_letter_code
_entity_poly.pdbx_strand_id
1 'polypeptide(L)'
;MSWVTRPKLAISGEGLAVRGWWHTRILRREDIAIVRITEFRRLARKVRLLEVDTTDDRLYVFTRWDLGTSPLDVLDALTDAGYTGR
;
A
#
# COMPACT_ATOMS: atom_id res chain seq x y z
N MET A 1 -13.91 -22.27 0.96
CA MET A 1 -13.83 -21.15 1.93
C MET A 1 -12.64 -20.28 1.54
N SER A 2 -12.85 -19.15 0.87
CA SER A 2 -11.78 -18.19 0.60
C SER A 2 -11.58 -17.33 1.84
N TRP A 3 -10.42 -17.45 2.48
CA TRP A 3 -10.02 -16.52 3.54
C TRP A 3 -9.71 -15.16 2.91
N VAL A 4 -10.75 -14.38 2.59
CA VAL A 4 -10.58 -13.00 2.12
C VAL A 4 -10.31 -12.16 3.35
N THR A 5 -9.04 -11.98 3.69
CA THR A 5 -8.64 -10.92 4.61
C THR A 5 -9.08 -9.60 4.00
N ARG A 6 -9.87 -8.80 4.74
CA ARG A 6 -10.15 -7.41 4.36
C ARG A 6 -8.81 -6.68 4.14
N PRO A 7 -8.52 -6.16 2.94
CA PRO A 7 -7.27 -5.46 2.67
C PRO A 7 -7.02 -4.34 3.68
N LYS A 8 -5.77 -4.16 4.10
CA LYS A 8 -5.37 -3.06 4.99
C LYS A 8 -5.21 -1.73 4.27
N LEU A 9 -5.31 -1.74 2.94
CA LEU A 9 -5.19 -0.56 2.09
C LEU A 9 -6.41 -0.48 1.17
N ALA A 10 -7.03 0.70 1.09
CA ALA A 10 -8.15 0.94 0.19
C ALA A 10 -8.18 2.39 -0.28
N ILE A 11 -8.57 2.61 -1.53
CA ILE A 11 -8.92 3.94 -2.02
C ILE A 11 -10.34 4.25 -1.53
N SER A 12 -10.54 5.42 -0.94
CA SER A 12 -11.83 5.93 -0.50
C SER A 12 -12.09 7.32 -1.07
N GLY A 13 -13.31 7.84 -0.94
CA GLY A 13 -13.64 9.20 -1.38
C GLY A 13 -12.82 10.29 -0.70
N GLU A 14 -12.34 10.05 0.53
CA GLU A 14 -11.57 11.01 1.34
C GLU A 14 -10.06 10.90 1.13
N GLY A 15 -9.57 9.78 0.57
CA GLY A 15 -8.15 9.50 0.48
C GLY A 15 -7.82 8.00 0.52
N LEU A 16 -6.52 7.72 0.68
CA LEU A 16 -5.99 6.37 0.81
C LEU A 16 -6.14 5.91 2.27
N ALA A 17 -7.07 4.99 2.51
CA ALA A 17 -7.34 4.44 3.82
C ALA A 17 -6.34 3.34 4.17
N VAL A 18 -5.56 3.56 5.23
CA VAL A 18 -4.62 2.61 5.82
C VAL A 18 -5.18 2.10 7.14
N ARG A 19 -5.52 0.82 7.19
CA ARG A 19 -6.03 0.19 8.41
C ARG A 19 -4.86 -0.23 9.31
N GLY A 20 -4.71 0.50 10.41
CA GLY A 20 -3.86 0.12 11.53
C GLY A 20 -4.54 -0.91 12.44
N TRP A 21 -3.85 -1.26 13.52
CA TRP A 21 -4.37 -2.20 14.51
C TRP A 21 -5.57 -1.62 15.30
N TRP A 22 -5.52 -0.33 15.62
CA TRP A 22 -6.52 0.34 16.46
C TRP A 22 -7.41 1.34 15.69
N HIS A 23 -6.88 1.95 14.63
CA HIS A 23 -7.55 3.00 13.88
C HIS A 23 -7.26 2.87 12.38
N THR A 24 -8.16 3.41 11.57
CA THR A 24 -7.90 3.64 10.14
C THR A 24 -7.41 5.06 9.98
N ARG A 25 -6.28 5.25 9.31
CA ARG A 25 -5.78 6.56 8.92
C ARG A 25 -6.14 6.81 7.47
N ILE A 26 -6.61 8.01 7.16
CA ILE A 26 -6.82 8.46 5.78
C ILE A 26 -5.60 9.30 5.41
N LEU A 27 -4.89 8.90 4.35
CA LEU A 27 -3.82 9.67 3.75
C LEU A 27 -4.38 10.39 2.53
N ARG A 28 -4.34 11.71 2.54
CA ARG A 28 -4.63 12.51 1.34
C ARG A 28 -3.43 12.48 0.41
N ARG A 29 -3.60 12.99 -0.81
CA ARG A 29 -2.52 12.96 -1.82
C ARG A 29 -1.32 13.79 -1.36
N GLU A 30 -1.57 14.92 -0.72
CA GLU A 30 -0.55 15.81 -0.15
C GLU A 30 0.21 15.19 1.03
N ASP A 31 -0.38 14.17 1.67
CA ASP A 31 0.28 13.45 2.77
C ASP A 31 1.28 12.41 2.26
N ILE A 32 1.21 12.02 0.98
CA ILE A 32 2.03 10.96 0.39
C ILE A 32 3.26 11.58 -0.27
N ALA A 33 4.44 11.23 0.22
CA ALA A 33 5.71 11.66 -0.34
C ALA A 33 6.13 10.77 -1.51
N ILE A 34 6.08 9.45 -1.34
CA ILE A 34 6.41 8.49 -2.39
C ILE A 34 5.68 7.17 -2.16
N VAL A 35 5.26 6.54 -3.27
CA VAL A 35 4.78 5.15 -3.29
C VAL A 35 5.72 4.36 -4.17
N ARG A 36 6.24 3.24 -3.67
CA ARG A 36 7.22 2.43 -4.42
C ARG A 36 7.11 0.94 -4.12
N ILE A 37 7.80 0.17 -4.93
CA ILE A 37 7.97 -1.26 -4.73
C ILE A 37 9.41 -1.53 -4.32
N THR A 38 9.57 -2.17 -3.17
CA THR A 38 10.85 -2.74 -2.76
C THR A 38 10.83 -4.23 -3.04
N GLU A 39 11.93 -4.72 -3.61
CA GLU A 39 12.08 -6.11 -3.99
C GLU A 39 13.35 -6.71 -3.38
N PHE A 40 13.24 -7.94 -2.88
CA PHE A 40 14.38 -8.71 -2.43
C PHE A 40 14.19 -10.20 -2.72
N ARG A 41 15.31 -10.94 -2.71
CA ARG A 41 15.29 -12.40 -2.81
C ARG A 41 15.35 -13.01 -1.41
N ARG A 42 14.48 -13.99 -1.15
CA ARG A 42 14.52 -14.83 0.06
C ARG A 42 14.62 -16.29 -0.35
N LEU A 43 15.79 -16.88 -0.14
CA LEU A 43 16.18 -18.19 -0.67
C LEU A 43 16.00 -18.22 -2.20
N ALA A 44 14.96 -18.89 -2.70
CA ALA A 44 14.64 -18.97 -4.12
C ALA A 44 13.44 -18.10 -4.56
N ARG A 45 12.79 -17.36 -3.64
CA ARG A 45 11.58 -16.59 -3.93
C ARG A 45 11.88 -15.09 -4.00
N LYS A 46 11.32 -14.44 -5.03
CA LYS A 46 11.27 -12.98 -5.14
C LYS A 46 10.10 -12.47 -4.31
N VAL A 47 10.37 -11.56 -3.39
CA VAL A 47 9.37 -10.92 -2.52
C VAL A 47 9.30 -9.47 -2.91
N ARG A 48 8.08 -8.95 -3.05
CA ARG A 48 7.80 -7.53 -3.30
C ARG A 48 7.00 -6.98 -2.13
N LEU A 49 7.31 -5.76 -1.74
CA LEU A 49 6.59 -4.99 -0.75
C LEU A 49 6.13 -3.70 -1.41
N LEU A 50 4.92 -3.25 -1.08
CA LEU A 50 4.47 -1.91 -1.39
C LEU A 50 4.82 -1.00 -0.23
N GLU A 51 5.53 0.08 -0.50
CA GLU A 51 5.88 1.11 0.46
C GLU A 51 5.12 2.39 0.15
N VAL A 52 4.59 3.03 1.19
CA VAL A 52 3.99 4.38 1.15
C VAL A 52 4.71 5.21 2.21
N ASP A 53 5.60 6.09 1.77
CA ASP A 53 6.20 7.12 2.61
C ASP A 53 5.31 8.35 2.63
N THR A 54 5.16 8.95 3.80
CA THR A 54 4.38 10.16 4.01
C THR A 54 5.26 11.38 4.25
N THR A 55 4.68 12.57 4.08
CA THR A 55 5.33 13.86 4.36
C THR A 55 5.54 14.10 5.86
N ASP A 56 4.89 13.33 6.74
CA ASP A 56 5.10 13.33 8.19
C ASP A 56 6.06 12.22 8.67
N ASP A 57 7.01 11.81 7.81
CA ASP A 57 8.09 10.86 8.08
C ASP A 57 7.62 9.45 8.54
N ARG A 58 6.45 9.01 8.06
CA ARG A 58 5.96 7.65 8.32
C ARG A 58 6.11 6.77 7.09
N LEU A 59 6.56 5.55 7.33
CA LEU A 59 6.63 4.51 6.30
C LEU A 59 5.58 3.43 6.59
N TYR A 60 4.68 3.22 5.64
CA TYR A 60 3.76 2.07 5.62
C TYR A 60 4.27 1.02 4.65
N VAL A 61 4.41 -0.21 5.14
CA VAL A 61 4.90 -1.36 4.34
C VAL A 61 3.82 -2.43 4.28
N PHE A 62 3.48 -2.84 3.06
CA PHE A 62 2.44 -3.84 2.82
C PHE A 62 2.98 -5.04 2.05
N THR A 63 2.63 -6.22 2.52
CA THR A 63 2.83 -7.49 1.81
C THR A 63 1.60 -7.84 0.98
N ARG A 64 1.71 -8.85 0.11
CA ARG A 64 0.54 -9.44 -0.58
C ARG A 64 -0.58 -9.87 0.37
N TRP A 65 -0.26 -10.22 1.62
CA TRP A 65 -1.24 -10.68 2.60
C TRP A 65 -2.03 -9.53 3.20
N ASP A 66 -1.39 -8.36 3.35
CA ASP A 66 -2.06 -7.14 3.78
C ASP A 66 -2.96 -6.58 2.67
N LEU A 67 -2.55 -6.74 1.40
CA LEU A 67 -3.24 -6.18 0.23
C LEU A 67 -4.31 -7.11 -0.36
N GLY A 68 -4.20 -8.41 -0.14
CA GLY A 68 -5.08 -9.42 -0.76
C GLY A 68 -4.74 -9.75 -2.21
N THR A 69 -3.87 -8.97 -2.87
CA THR A 69 -3.36 -9.20 -4.23
C THR A 69 -1.86 -8.87 -4.35
N SER A 70 -1.30 -8.97 -5.55
CA SER A 70 0.08 -8.57 -5.85
C SER A 70 0.32 -7.09 -5.53
N PRO A 71 1.44 -6.74 -4.86
CA PRO A 71 1.83 -5.34 -4.65
C PRO A 71 1.96 -4.51 -5.93
N LEU A 72 2.31 -5.14 -7.07
CA LEU A 72 2.39 -4.44 -8.35
C LEU A 72 1.01 -3.98 -8.82
N ASP A 73 0.03 -4.88 -8.83
CA ASP A 73 -1.34 -4.57 -9.24
C ASP A 73 -1.93 -3.43 -8.38
N VAL A 74 -1.56 -3.38 -7.09
CA VAL A 74 -1.93 -2.27 -6.23
C VAL A 74 -1.19 -0.99 -6.59
N LEU A 75 0.11 -1.03 -6.89
CA LEU A 75 0.84 0.15 -7.37
C LEU A 75 0.22 0.71 -8.65
N ASP A 76 -0.15 -0.16 -9.59
CA ASP A 76 -0.82 0.24 -10.83
C ASP A 76 -2.17 0.92 -10.52
N ALA A 77 -3.00 0.32 -9.67
CA ALA A 77 -4.28 0.91 -9.25
C ALA A 77 -4.09 2.25 -8.50
N LEU A 78 -3.05 2.39 -7.68
CA LEU A 78 -2.72 3.65 -7.03
C LEU A 78 -2.24 4.71 -8.03
N THR A 79 -1.52 4.28 -9.07
CA THR A 79 -1.05 5.14 -10.16
C THR A 79 -2.23 5.64 -10.99
N ASP A 80 -3.13 4.75 -11.39
CA ASP A 80 -4.37 5.11 -12.11
C ASP A 80 -5.25 6.04 -11.27
N ALA A 81 -5.26 5.84 -9.96
CA ALA A 81 -5.95 6.73 -9.03
C ALA A 81 -5.17 8.04 -8.77
N GLY A 82 -3.94 8.22 -9.26
CA GLY A 82 -3.11 9.42 -9.16
C GLY A 82 -2.40 9.64 -7.81
N TYR A 83 -2.18 8.57 -7.04
CA TYR A 83 -1.39 8.61 -5.80
C TYR A 83 0.12 8.49 -6.05
N THR A 84 0.54 8.35 -7.31
CA THR A 84 1.94 8.23 -7.72
C THR A 84 2.26 9.26 -8.82
N GLY A 85 3.55 9.51 -9.09
CA GLY A 85 3.98 10.31 -10.24
C GLY A 85 4.07 11.82 -10.02
N ARG A 86 4.41 12.28 -8.81
CA ARG A 86 4.82 13.67 -8.57
C ARG A 86 6.33 13.83 -8.63
#